data_AF-A0A9D6RU75-F1
#
_entry.id   AF-A0A9D6RU75-F1
#
_cell.length_a   1.000
_cell.length_b   1.000
_cell.length_c   1.000
_cell.angle_alpha   90.00
_cell.angle_beta   90.00
_cell.angle_gamma   90.00
#
_symmetry.space_group_name_H-M   'P 1'
#
loop_
_entity.id
_entity.type
_entity.pdbx_description
1 polymer ?
#
loop_
_entity_poly.entity_id
_entity_poly.type
_entity_poly.pdbx_seq_one_letter_code
_entity_poly.pdbx_strand_id
1 'polypeptide(L)'
;MRHGRKSASNPFDGHKTAVAVEPDSGLITAVEVQPGNSPDNQHALDLVEATEENTGMQVEKVIGDCAYGDGATRKAFLDNHRELVAKVPTPPANQPFHKVHFKIDLQKSRVTCPAGRQTTDFEYVKSDRDGTKVKRQPP
;
A
#
# COMPACT_ATOMS: atom_id res chain seq x y z
N MET A 1 -5.94 -2.71 -24.96
CA MET A 1 -5.31 -4.02 -24.65
C MET A 1 -4.91 -4.02 -23.18
N ARG A 2 -5.23 -5.06 -22.41
CA ARG A 2 -4.96 -5.11 -20.96
C ARG A 2 -3.61 -5.81 -20.74
N HIS A 3 -2.52 -5.05 -20.87
CA HIS A 3 -1.13 -5.56 -20.78
C HIS A 3 -0.64 -5.59 -19.33
N GLY A 4 -0.47 -6.79 -18.78
CA GLY A 4 0.12 -7.03 -17.47
C GLY A 4 1.54 -7.58 -17.55
N ARG A 5 2.19 -7.71 -16.40
CA ARG A 5 3.51 -8.38 -16.27
C ARG A 5 3.53 -9.27 -15.04
N LYS A 6 3.97 -10.51 -15.19
CA LYS A 6 4.36 -11.38 -14.06
C LYS A 6 5.80 -11.10 -13.62
N SER A 7 6.65 -10.72 -14.56
CA SER A 7 8.04 -10.27 -14.33
C SER A 7 8.45 -9.28 -15.43
N ALA A 8 9.62 -8.64 -15.28
CA ALA A 8 10.17 -7.75 -16.29
C ALA A 8 10.25 -8.41 -17.69
N SER A 9 10.58 -9.70 -17.74
CA SER A 9 10.71 -10.49 -18.98
C SER A 9 9.45 -11.26 -19.37
N ASN A 10 8.41 -11.29 -18.54
CA ASN A 10 7.21 -12.10 -18.78
C ASN A 10 5.93 -11.23 -18.78
N PRO A 11 5.64 -10.53 -19.91
CA PRO A 11 4.38 -9.83 -20.12
C PRO A 11 3.24 -10.80 -20.44
N PHE A 12 2.01 -10.39 -20.15
CA PHE A 12 0.81 -11.12 -20.54
C PHE A 12 -0.33 -10.18 -20.93
N ASP A 13 -1.21 -10.67 -21.78
CA ASP A 13 -2.42 -9.96 -22.20
C ASP A 13 -3.64 -10.64 -21.61
N GLY A 14 -4.43 -9.91 -20.83
CA GLY A 14 -5.68 -10.45 -20.31
C GLY A 14 -6.01 -9.96 -18.93
N HIS A 15 -6.34 -10.91 -18.06
CA HIS A 15 -6.85 -10.66 -16.71
C HIS A 15 -5.98 -11.37 -15.68
N LYS A 16 -6.03 -10.85 -14.47
CA LYS A 16 -5.47 -11.47 -13.27
C LYS A 16 -6.58 -11.66 -12.26
N THR A 17 -6.35 -12.50 -11.28
CA THR A 17 -7.34 -12.86 -10.27
C THR A 17 -6.82 -12.46 -8.90
N ALA A 18 -7.66 -11.81 -8.11
CA ALA A 18 -7.46 -11.63 -6.68
C ALA A 18 -8.33 -12.65 -5.94
N VAL A 19 -7.80 -13.29 -4.90
CA VAL A 19 -8.48 -14.36 -4.16
C VAL A 19 -8.36 -14.06 -2.67
N ALA A 20 -9.49 -14.08 -1.96
CA ALA A 20 -9.53 -14.07 -0.51
C ALA A 20 -9.69 -15.50 0.00
N VAL A 21 -8.92 -15.83 1.03
CA VAL A 21 -8.86 -17.16 1.61
C VAL A 21 -8.89 -17.03 3.12
N GLU A 22 -9.76 -17.80 3.77
CA GLU A 22 -9.74 -17.96 5.22
C GLU A 22 -8.51 -18.81 5.59
N PRO A 23 -7.57 -18.29 6.38
CA PRO A 23 -6.23 -18.87 6.52
C PRO A 23 -6.21 -20.23 7.23
N ASP A 24 -7.13 -20.52 8.15
CA ASP A 24 -7.09 -21.73 8.97
C ASP A 24 -7.68 -22.95 8.22
N SER A 25 -8.79 -22.76 7.51
CA SER A 25 -9.44 -23.81 6.72
C SER A 25 -8.95 -23.88 5.27
N GLY A 26 -8.37 -22.80 4.76
CA GLY A 26 -8.02 -22.66 3.34
C GLY A 26 -9.23 -22.44 2.42
N LEU A 27 -10.41 -22.12 2.98
CA LEU A 27 -11.61 -21.87 2.21
C LEU A 27 -11.47 -20.58 1.39
N ILE A 28 -11.72 -20.66 0.09
CA ILE A 28 -11.83 -19.47 -0.76
C ILE A 28 -13.16 -18.80 -0.46
N THR A 29 -13.12 -17.57 0.06
CA THR A 29 -14.30 -16.82 0.49
C THR A 29 -14.76 -15.79 -0.54
N ALA A 30 -13.85 -15.30 -1.37
CA ALA A 30 -14.19 -14.40 -2.47
C ALA A 30 -13.12 -14.47 -3.57
N VAL A 31 -13.53 -14.14 -4.79
CA VAL A 31 -12.67 -14.08 -5.98
C VAL A 31 -13.07 -12.88 -6.82
N GLU A 32 -12.09 -12.12 -7.30
CA GLU A 32 -12.30 -10.97 -8.18
C GLU A 32 -11.40 -11.05 -9.41
N VAL A 33 -11.94 -10.73 -10.59
CA VAL A 33 -11.22 -10.77 -11.87
C VAL A 33 -10.90 -9.36 -12.35
N GLN A 34 -9.62 -9.03 -12.35
CA GLN A 34 -9.13 -7.69 -12.68
C GLN A 34 -8.45 -7.65 -14.05
N PRO A 35 -8.47 -6.50 -14.74
CA PRO A 35 -7.59 -6.26 -15.87
C PRO A 35 -6.12 -6.52 -15.50
N GLY A 36 -5.36 -7.15 -16.40
CA GLY A 36 -3.96 -7.50 -16.16
C GLY A 36 -3.04 -6.31 -15.85
N ASN A 37 -3.45 -5.09 -16.25
CA ASN A 37 -2.74 -3.84 -16.01
C ASN A 37 -3.21 -3.06 -14.77
N SER A 38 -4.23 -3.54 -14.05
CA SER A 38 -4.68 -2.92 -12.80
C SER A 38 -3.65 -3.17 -11.69
N PRO A 39 -3.45 -2.25 -10.73
CA PRO A 39 -2.72 -2.54 -9.48
C PRO A 39 -3.41 -3.62 -8.64
N ASP A 40 -2.66 -4.44 -7.91
CA ASP A 40 -3.24 -5.54 -7.09
C ASP A 40 -4.10 -5.02 -5.93
N ASN A 41 -3.75 -3.88 -5.38
CA ASN A 41 -4.41 -3.24 -4.25
C ASN A 41 -5.72 -2.49 -4.61
N GLN A 42 -6.03 -2.31 -5.89
CA GLN A 42 -7.09 -1.41 -6.34
C GLN A 42 -8.48 -1.79 -5.78
N HIS A 43 -8.75 -3.09 -5.65
CA HIS A 43 -10.03 -3.63 -5.17
C HIS A 43 -9.86 -4.49 -3.91
N ALA A 44 -8.82 -4.20 -3.12
CA ALA A 44 -8.51 -5.00 -1.94
C ALA A 44 -9.62 -4.97 -0.87
N LEU A 45 -10.25 -3.80 -0.67
CA LEU A 45 -11.34 -3.66 0.29
C LEU A 45 -12.63 -4.31 -0.24
N ASP A 46 -12.97 -4.09 -1.51
CA ASP A 46 -14.13 -4.73 -2.18
C ASP A 46 -14.09 -6.27 -2.03
N LEU A 47 -12.90 -6.88 -2.16
CA LEU A 47 -12.72 -8.32 -2.00
C LEU A 47 -12.98 -8.81 -0.56
N VAL A 48 -12.70 -7.95 0.43
CA VAL A 48 -12.97 -8.23 1.84
C VAL A 48 -14.45 -8.08 2.14
N GLU A 49 -15.10 -7.03 1.62
CA GLU A 49 -16.55 -6.86 1.73
C GLU A 49 -17.29 -8.05 1.10
N ALA A 50 -16.86 -8.52 -0.08
CA ALA A 50 -17.41 -9.71 -0.70
C ALA A 50 -17.21 -10.98 0.16
N THR A 51 -16.09 -11.09 0.88
CA THR A 51 -15.88 -12.20 1.84
C THR A 51 -16.91 -12.15 2.96
N GLU A 52 -17.17 -10.97 3.51
CA GLU A 52 -18.15 -10.79 4.59
C GLU A 52 -19.57 -11.07 4.12
N GLU A 53 -19.92 -10.62 2.92
CA GLU A 53 -21.22 -10.91 2.28
C GLU A 53 -21.41 -12.42 2.05
N ASN A 54 -20.39 -13.11 1.53
CA ASN A 54 -20.48 -14.53 1.21
C ASN A 54 -20.51 -15.42 2.45
N THR A 55 -19.85 -15.01 3.54
CA THR A 55 -19.70 -15.82 4.76
C THR A 55 -20.68 -15.43 5.87
N GLY A 56 -21.21 -14.20 5.84
CA GLY A 56 -21.96 -13.61 6.94
C GLY A 56 -21.11 -13.29 8.17
N MET A 57 -19.78 -13.36 8.05
CA MET A 57 -18.82 -13.11 9.14
C MET A 57 -18.11 -11.77 8.91
N GLN A 58 -17.77 -11.06 9.98
CA GLN A 58 -16.99 -9.83 9.90
C GLN A 58 -15.50 -10.16 9.81
N VAL A 59 -14.77 -9.46 8.93
CA VAL A 59 -13.33 -9.65 8.79
C VAL A 59 -12.59 -8.61 9.62
N GLU A 60 -11.97 -9.04 10.72
CA GLU A 60 -11.22 -8.13 11.59
C GLU A 60 -9.82 -7.80 11.04
N LYS A 61 -9.20 -8.77 10.38
CA LYS A 61 -7.79 -8.72 9.97
C LYS A 61 -7.58 -9.34 8.60
N VAL A 62 -6.78 -8.65 7.79
CA VAL A 62 -6.40 -9.10 6.45
C VAL A 62 -4.88 -9.14 6.34
N ILE A 63 -4.37 -10.25 5.80
CA ILE A 63 -2.95 -10.46 5.55
C ILE A 63 -2.71 -10.40 4.05
N GLY A 64 -1.85 -9.49 3.61
CA GLY A 64 -1.50 -9.29 2.21
C GLY A 64 0.00 -9.16 2.01
N ASP A 65 0.44 -9.24 0.76
CA ASP A 65 1.84 -9.02 0.41
C ASP A 65 2.19 -7.51 0.32
N CYS A 66 3.36 -7.21 -0.23
CA CYS A 66 3.83 -5.84 -0.37
C CYS A 66 2.97 -4.99 -1.33
N ALA A 67 2.30 -5.59 -2.31
CA ALA A 67 1.49 -4.87 -3.28
C ALA A 67 0.26 -4.23 -2.64
N TYR A 68 -0.23 -4.79 -1.52
CA TYR A 68 -1.35 -4.27 -0.73
C TYR A 68 -0.92 -3.26 0.36
N GLY A 69 0.38 -2.98 0.50
CA GLY A 69 0.94 -2.32 1.67
C GLY A 69 1.06 -0.80 1.62
N ASP A 70 0.54 -0.12 0.59
CA ASP A 70 0.66 1.33 0.46
C ASP A 70 -0.22 2.12 1.45
N GLY A 71 0.05 3.42 1.55
CA GLY A 71 -0.62 4.27 2.53
C GLY A 71 -2.11 4.49 2.27
N ALA A 72 -2.55 4.54 1.01
CA ALA A 72 -3.95 4.75 0.67
C ALA A 72 -4.77 3.51 1.01
N THR A 73 -4.29 2.32 0.66
CA THR A 73 -4.94 1.06 1.02
C THR A 73 -5.00 0.86 2.53
N ARG A 74 -3.91 1.11 3.26
CA ARG A 74 -3.94 1.04 4.75
C ARG A 74 -4.94 2.00 5.38
N LYS A 75 -5.04 3.22 4.85
CA LYS A 75 -6.00 4.20 5.32
C LYS A 75 -7.43 3.73 5.05
N ALA A 76 -7.71 3.24 3.84
CA ALA A 76 -9.03 2.71 3.48
C ALA A 76 -9.46 1.58 4.41
N PHE A 77 -8.57 0.64 4.73
CA PHE A 77 -8.86 -0.44 5.69
C PHE A 77 -9.11 0.10 7.11
N LEU A 78 -8.28 1.03 7.57
CA LEU A 78 -8.44 1.65 8.89
C LEU A 78 -9.76 2.42 9.02
N ASP A 79 -10.10 3.24 8.03
CA ASP A 79 -11.34 4.02 7.96
C ASP A 79 -12.58 3.11 7.94
N ASN A 80 -12.40 1.87 7.49
CA ASN A 80 -13.41 0.82 7.44
C ASN A 80 -13.26 -0.21 8.58
N HIS A 81 -12.55 0.14 9.65
CA HIS A 81 -12.42 -0.65 10.88
C HIS A 81 -11.80 -2.04 10.73
N ARG A 82 -10.88 -2.21 9.78
CA ARG A 82 -10.19 -3.48 9.49
C ARG A 82 -8.68 -3.34 9.63
N GLU A 83 -8.02 -4.32 10.23
CA GLU A 83 -6.56 -4.34 10.35
C GLU A 83 -5.92 -4.89 9.07
N LEU A 84 -5.04 -4.13 8.42
CA LEU A 84 -4.27 -4.61 7.27
C LEU A 84 -2.80 -4.88 7.64
N VAL A 85 -2.44 -6.16 7.65
CA VAL A 85 -1.08 -6.65 7.83
C VAL A 85 -0.46 -6.91 6.45
N ALA A 86 0.35 -5.97 5.99
CA ALA A 86 1.07 -6.07 4.73
C ALA A 86 2.55 -5.73 4.92
N LYS A 87 3.45 -6.40 4.18
CA LYS A 87 4.88 -6.13 4.25
C LYS A 87 5.18 -4.72 3.71
N VAL A 88 5.94 -3.93 4.46
CA VAL A 88 6.49 -2.67 3.94
C VAL A 88 7.78 -3.00 3.17
N PRO A 89 7.95 -2.52 1.92
CA PRO A 89 9.16 -2.79 1.15
C PRO A 89 10.39 -2.19 1.84
N THR A 90 11.47 -2.95 1.85
CA THR A 90 12.75 -2.49 2.41
C THR A 90 13.28 -1.33 1.57
N PRO A 91 13.78 -0.25 2.19
CA PRO A 91 14.44 0.82 1.48
C PRO A 91 15.67 0.31 0.69
N PRO A 92 16.01 0.92 -0.46
CA PRO A 92 17.24 0.58 -1.19
C PRO A 92 18.48 0.85 -0.32
N ALA A 93 19.36 -0.15 -0.19
CA ALA A 93 20.49 -0.13 0.75
C ALA A 93 21.58 0.92 0.42
N ASN A 94 21.68 1.34 -0.83
CA ASN A 94 22.85 2.10 -1.33
C ASN A 94 22.66 3.63 -1.34
N GLN A 95 21.67 4.18 -0.64
CA GLN A 95 21.47 5.63 -0.57
C GLN A 95 21.71 6.19 0.85
N PRO A 96 22.72 7.06 1.05
CA PRO A 96 23.12 7.54 2.38
C PRO A 96 22.02 8.35 3.09
N PHE A 97 21.06 8.91 2.35
CA PHE A 97 20.01 9.78 2.86
C PHE A 97 18.59 9.27 2.61
N HIS A 98 18.37 7.95 2.66
CA HIS A 98 17.02 7.40 2.57
C HIS A 98 16.14 7.85 3.75
N LYS A 99 14.83 8.03 3.53
CA LYS A 99 13.84 8.46 4.56
C LYS A 99 13.90 7.64 5.84
N VAL A 100 14.25 6.35 5.76
CA VAL A 100 14.36 5.45 6.92
C VAL A 100 15.48 5.83 7.90
N HIS A 101 16.48 6.59 7.45
CA HIS A 101 17.55 7.06 8.33
C HIS A 101 17.16 8.34 9.09
N PHE A 102 16.02 8.95 8.78
CA PHE A 102 15.51 10.13 9.44
C PHE A 102 14.48 9.76 10.50
N LYS A 103 14.57 10.37 11.69
CA LYS A 103 13.51 10.31 12.70
C LYS A 103 12.53 11.44 12.45
N ILE A 104 11.28 11.10 12.16
CA ILE A 104 10.22 12.06 11.86
C ILE A 104 9.23 12.06 13.04
N ASP A 105 9.18 13.18 13.76
CA ASP A 105 8.21 13.44 14.82
C ASP A 105 7.08 14.30 14.22
N LEU A 106 5.97 13.65 13.88
CA LEU A 106 4.81 14.31 13.28
C LEU A 106 4.03 15.18 14.28
N GLN A 107 4.10 14.90 15.58
CA GLN A 107 3.40 15.69 16.60
C GLN A 107 4.09 17.03 16.85
N LYS A 108 5.42 17.02 16.87
CA LYS A 108 6.24 18.23 17.08
C LYS A 108 6.74 18.85 15.78
N SER A 109 6.26 18.36 14.63
CA SER A 109 6.69 18.77 13.28
C SER A 109 8.23 18.88 13.16
N ARG A 110 8.95 17.88 13.66
CA ARG A 110 10.42 17.90 13.76
C ARG A 110 11.01 16.71 13.02
N VAL A 111 12.07 16.97 12.25
CA VAL A 111 12.85 15.91 11.59
C VAL A 111 14.26 15.91 12.14
N THR A 112 14.77 14.73 12.49
CA THR A 112 16.16 14.52 12.89
C THR A 112 16.89 13.73 11.80
N CYS A 113 17.98 14.28 11.28
CA CYS A 113 18.81 13.60 10.28
C CYS A 113 19.74 12.55 10.94
N PRO A 114 20.40 11.68 10.14
CA PRO A 114 21.30 10.64 10.66
C PRO A 114 22.48 11.19 11.48
N ALA A 115 22.91 12.42 11.20
CA ALA A 115 23.96 13.13 11.94
C ALA A 115 23.45 13.79 13.24
N GLY A 116 22.21 13.52 13.67
CA GLY A 116 21.63 14.04 14.90
C GLY A 116 21.13 15.49 14.84
N ARG A 117 21.28 16.18 13.69
CA ARG A 117 20.78 17.56 13.52
C ARG A 117 19.26 17.55 13.37
N GLN A 118 18.61 18.52 13.98
CA GLN A 118 17.16 18.65 13.98
C GLN A 118 16.73 19.93 13.25
N THR A 119 15.58 19.86 12.58
CA THR A 119 14.89 21.05 12.05
C THR A 119 13.39 20.94 12.30
N THR A 120 12.77 22.08 12.57
CA THR A 120 11.32 22.31 12.53
C THR A 120 10.92 23.22 11.36
N ASP A 121 11.90 23.74 10.63
CA ASP A 121 11.68 24.60 9.48
C ASP A 121 11.46 23.74 8.26
N PHE A 122 10.27 23.87 7.67
CA PHE A 122 9.91 23.24 6.41
C PHE A 122 8.96 24.12 5.63
N GLU A 123 9.08 24.10 4.31
CA GLU A 123 8.15 24.74 3.40
C GLU A 123 7.43 23.69 2.56
N TYR A 124 6.15 23.94 2.29
CA TYR A 124 5.37 23.09 1.39
C TYR A 124 5.67 23.47 -0.06
N VAL A 125 6.42 22.64 -0.77
CA VAL A 125 6.81 22.89 -2.16
C VAL A 125 5.70 22.41 -3.12
N LYS A 126 4.59 23.14 -3.17
CA LYS A 126 3.38 22.96 -4.02
C LYS A 126 2.56 21.66 -3.84
N SER A 127 1.25 21.83 -3.99
CA SER A 127 0.22 20.78 -4.06
C SER A 127 -0.04 20.36 -5.51
N ASP A 128 -0.43 19.10 -5.74
CA ASP A 128 -1.03 18.71 -7.02
C ASP A 128 -2.43 19.34 -7.22
N ARG A 129 -3.11 19.00 -8.32
CA ARG A 129 -4.45 19.51 -8.67
C ARG A 129 -5.53 19.23 -7.61
N ASP A 130 -5.32 18.26 -6.71
CA ASP A 130 -6.22 17.85 -5.62
C ASP A 130 -5.71 18.26 -4.22
N GLY A 131 -4.69 19.12 -4.14
CA GLY A 131 -4.21 19.64 -2.84
C GLY A 131 -3.20 18.73 -2.13
N THR A 132 -2.81 17.59 -2.72
CA THR A 132 -1.93 16.63 -2.07
C THR A 132 -0.46 17.04 -2.24
N LYS A 133 0.27 17.11 -1.12
CA LYS A 133 1.66 17.60 -1.05
C LYS A 133 2.64 16.50 -1.50
N VAL A 134 3.29 16.68 -2.66
CA VAL A 134 4.23 15.68 -3.22
C VAL A 134 5.67 16.22 -3.13
N LYS A 135 6.61 15.39 -2.64
CA LYS A 135 8.02 15.78 -2.46
C LYS A 135 8.78 15.73 -3.79
N ARG A 136 9.35 16.86 -4.21
CA ARG A 136 10.39 16.92 -5.25
C ARG A 136 11.74 16.56 -4.62
N GLN A 137 12.40 15.51 -5.10
CA GLN A 137 13.83 15.32 -4.85
C GLN A 137 14.60 16.27 -5.77
N PRO A 138 15.47 17.17 -5.25
CA PRO A 138 16.46 17.86 -6.07
C PRO A 138 17.50 16.87 -6.61
N PRO A 139 18.25 17.23 -7.68
CA PRO A 139 19.20 16.35 -8.34
C PRO A 139 20.29 15.79 -7.42
#